data_AF-A0A973FTY2-F1
#
_entry.id   AF-A0A973FTY2-F1
#
_cell.length_a   1.000
_cell.length_b   1.000
_cell.length_c   1.000
_cell.angle_alpha   90.00
_cell.angle_beta   90.00
_cell.angle_gamma   90.00
#
_symmetry.space_group_name_H-M   'P 1'
#
loop_
_entity.id
_entity.type
_entity.pdbx_description
1 polymer ?
#
loop_
_entity_poly.entity_id
_entity_poly.type
_entity_poly.pdbx_seq_one_letter_code
_entity_poly.pdbx_strand_id
1 'polypeptide(L)'
;MRDSPHRARWRIIAAILLVIPLGLLTRSGLPMPGLVAAYGGDTLYATLVFLLVALAWPQAATWRLGLLALGLCVAVELSQLYHAPWLDAIRATTLGRLVLGSGFLWSDLACYAVGVG
;
A
#
# COMPACT_ATOMS: atom_id res chain seq x y z
N MET A 1 3.89 10.80 -27.20
CA MET A 1 2.58 11.47 -27.05
C MET A 1 2.33 11.66 -25.55
N ARG A 2 2.67 12.84 -24.98
CA ARG A 2 2.52 13.10 -23.55
C ARG A 2 1.03 13.35 -23.29
N ASP A 3 0.38 12.46 -22.54
CA ASP A 3 -1.01 12.66 -22.11
C ASP A 3 -1.15 14.03 -21.44
N SER A 4 -2.25 14.73 -21.71
CA SER A 4 -2.55 16.00 -21.05
C SER A 4 -2.66 15.76 -19.53
N PRO A 5 -2.11 16.66 -18.67
CA PRO A 5 -1.99 16.41 -17.24
C PRO A 5 -3.33 16.11 -16.54
N HIS A 6 -4.44 16.63 -17.07
CA HIS A 6 -5.79 16.32 -16.59
C HIS A 6 -6.23 14.88 -16.90
N ARG A 7 -5.91 14.34 -18.09
CA ARG A 7 -6.26 12.96 -18.47
C ARG A 7 -5.45 11.93 -17.67
N ALA A 8 -4.20 12.24 -17.36
CA ALA A 8 -3.35 11.42 -16.50
C ALA A 8 -3.90 11.34 -15.07
N ARG A 9 -4.34 12.47 -14.49
CA ARG A 9 -4.93 12.52 -13.13
C ARG A 9 -6.22 11.71 -13.02
N TRP A 10 -7.10 11.80 -14.01
CA TRP A 10 -8.34 11.02 -14.01
C TRP A 10 -8.09 9.51 -14.05
N ARG A 11 -7.09 9.05 -14.80
CA ARG A 11 -6.70 7.63 -14.80
C ARG A 11 -6.19 7.18 -13.43
N ILE A 12 -5.41 8.02 -12.73
CA ILE A 12 -4.93 7.74 -11.38
C ILE A 12 -6.10 7.66 -10.38
N ILE A 13 -7.03 8.62 -10.44
CA ILE A 13 -8.22 8.64 -9.57
C ILE A 13 -9.10 7.40 -9.83
N ALA A 14 -9.34 7.05 -11.09
CA ALA A 14 -10.08 5.85 -11.45
C ALA A 14 -9.40 4.58 -10.93
N ALA A 15 -8.07 4.50 -11.02
CA ALA A 15 -7.30 3.39 -10.46
C ALA A 15 -7.43 3.32 -8.93
N ILE A 16 -7.37 4.45 -8.22
CA ILE A 16 -7.60 4.51 -6.75
C ILE A 16 -8.98 3.96 -6.40
N LEU A 17 -10.02 4.42 -7.10
CA LEU A 17 -11.41 3.99 -6.86
C LEU A 17 -11.63 2.50 -7.14
N LEU A 18 -10.81 1.89 -7.99
CA LEU A 18 -10.83 0.45 -8.27
C LEU A 18 -10.01 -0.35 -7.23
N VAL A 19 -8.83 0.14 -6.85
CA VAL A 19 -7.93 -0.56 -5.93
C VAL A 19 -8.50 -0.64 -4.51
N ILE A 20 -9.21 0.39 -4.03
CA ILE A 20 -9.82 0.40 -2.70
C ILE A 20 -10.80 -0.78 -2.50
N PRO A 21 -11.85 -0.97 -3.33
CA PRO A 21 -12.77 -2.08 -3.14
C PRO A 21 -12.11 -3.45 -3.36
N LEU A 22 -11.14 -3.56 -4.28
CA LEU A 22 -10.37 -4.80 -4.44
C LEU A 22 -9.54 -5.13 -3.20
N GLY A 23 -8.89 -4.13 -2.59
CA GLY A 23 -8.12 -4.30 -1.35
C GLY A 23 -9.02 -4.72 -0.19
N LEU A 24 -10.19 -4.07 -0.06
CA LEU A 24 -11.20 -4.47 0.92
C LEU A 24 -11.73 -5.89 0.67
N LEU A 25 -11.92 -6.29 -0.59
CA LEU A 25 -12.36 -7.63 -0.96
C LEU A 25 -11.34 -8.69 -0.51
N THR A 26 -10.04 -8.45 -0.70
CA THR A 26 -8.99 -9.37 -0.22
C THR A 26 -9.00 -9.53 1.30
N ARG A 27 -9.48 -8.51 2.03
CA ARG A 27 -9.54 -8.49 3.51
C ARG A 27 -10.94 -8.82 4.06
N SER A 28 -11.90 -9.15 3.21
CA SER A 28 -13.30 -9.41 3.59
C SER A 28 -13.54 -10.81 4.16
N GLY A 29 -12.52 -11.68 4.16
CA GLY A 29 -12.64 -13.07 4.62
C GLY A 29 -13.27 -14.02 3.60
N LEU A 30 -13.47 -13.57 2.36
CA LEU A 30 -13.90 -14.44 1.26
C LEU A 30 -12.85 -15.53 0.99
N PRO A 31 -13.27 -16.75 0.60
CA PRO A 31 -12.35 -17.80 0.22
C PRO A 31 -11.56 -17.37 -1.02
N MET A 32 -10.26 -17.13 -0.83
CA MET A 32 -9.32 -16.73 -1.86
C MET A 32 -8.18 -17.74 -1.95
N PRO A 33 -7.53 -17.88 -3.11
CA PRO A 33 -6.30 -18.67 -3.23
C PRO A 33 -5.27 -18.21 -2.20
N GLY A 34 -4.54 -19.14 -1.57
CA GLY A 34 -3.65 -18.84 -0.43
C GLY A 34 -2.66 -17.70 -0.68
N LEU A 35 -2.12 -17.57 -1.90
CA LEU A 35 -1.24 -16.46 -2.28
C LEU A 35 -1.97 -15.10 -2.29
N VAL A 36 -3.22 -15.06 -2.78
CA VAL A 36 -4.01 -13.83 -2.85
C VAL A 36 -4.48 -13.43 -1.45
N ALA A 37 -4.83 -14.41 -0.62
CA ALA A 37 -5.18 -14.17 0.79
C ALA A 37 -3.99 -13.64 1.60
N ALA A 38 -2.77 -14.12 1.31
CA ALA A 38 -1.56 -13.67 1.99
C ALA A 38 -1.07 -12.30 1.49
N TYR A 39 -0.89 -12.12 0.17
CA TYR A 39 -0.17 -10.96 -0.38
C TYR A 39 -1.07 -9.96 -1.12
N GLY A 40 -2.31 -10.33 -1.44
CA GLY A 40 -3.19 -9.52 -2.29
C GLY A 40 -3.53 -8.17 -1.66
N GLY A 41 -3.83 -8.17 -0.35
CA GLY A 41 -4.16 -6.95 0.38
C GLY A 41 -3.00 -5.97 0.45
N ASP A 42 -1.78 -6.48 0.70
CA ASP A 42 -0.59 -5.63 0.89
C ASP A 42 -0.06 -5.12 -0.46
N THR A 43 -0.15 -5.92 -1.52
CA THR A 43 0.17 -5.49 -2.89
C THR A 43 -0.78 -4.37 -3.35
N LEU A 44 -2.08 -4.51 -3.09
CA LEU A 44 -3.07 -3.49 -3.44
C LEU A 44 -2.92 -2.24 -2.58
N TYR A 45 -2.55 -2.39 -1.31
CA TYR A 45 -2.22 -1.27 -0.43
C TYR A 45 -0.98 -0.50 -0.93
N ALA A 46 0.11 -1.18 -1.25
CA ALA A 46 1.31 -0.54 -1.82
C ALA A 46 1.00 0.19 -3.14
N THR A 47 0.16 -0.42 -3.97
CA THR A 47 -0.34 0.20 -5.21
C THR A 47 -1.16 1.46 -4.91
N LEU A 48 -2.03 1.44 -3.91
CA LEU A 48 -2.80 2.60 -3.47
C LEU A 48 -1.89 3.74 -3.01
N VAL A 49 -0.89 3.44 -2.16
CA VAL A 49 0.09 4.43 -1.69
C VAL A 49 0.84 5.04 -2.86
N PHE A 50 1.32 4.22 -3.80
CA PHE A 50 1.98 4.69 -5.01
C PHE A 50 1.10 5.65 -5.83
N LEU A 51 -0.17 5.28 -6.06
CA LEU A 51 -1.11 6.11 -6.79
C LEU A 51 -1.41 7.44 -6.09
N LEU A 52 -1.48 7.45 -4.75
CA LEU A 52 -1.67 8.67 -3.96
C LEU A 52 -0.45 9.59 -4.04
N VAL A 53 0.76 9.06 -3.92
CA VAL A 53 2.00 9.85 -4.06
C VAL A 53 2.13 10.37 -5.51
N ALA A 54 1.77 9.57 -6.51
CA ALA A 54 1.75 9.98 -7.91
C ALA A 54 0.70 11.08 -8.19
N LEU A 55 -0.44 11.06 -7.50
CA LEU A 55 -1.46 12.10 -7.57
C LEU A 55 -0.96 13.42 -6.95
N ALA A 56 -0.25 13.33 -5.82
CA ALA A 56 0.32 14.49 -5.12
C ALA A 56 1.52 15.11 -5.87
N TRP A 57 2.39 14.28 -6.46
CA TRP A 57 3.58 14.72 -7.21
C TRP A 57 3.62 14.18 -8.66
N PRO A 58 2.74 14.68 -9.55
CA PRO A 58 2.61 14.17 -10.92
C PRO A 58 3.82 14.45 -11.83
N GLN A 59 4.73 15.35 -11.41
CA GLN A 59 5.93 15.71 -12.16
C GLN A 59 7.18 14.92 -11.71
N ALA A 60 7.07 14.11 -10.64
CA ALA A 60 8.19 13.32 -10.16
C ALA A 60 8.43 12.10 -11.06
N ALA A 61 9.69 11.69 -11.17
CA ALA A 61 10.05 10.47 -11.90
C ALA A 61 9.43 9.24 -11.23
N THR A 62 8.94 8.29 -12.03
CA THR A 62 8.26 7.06 -11.56
C THR A 62 9.07 6.28 -10.54
N TRP A 63 10.39 6.20 -10.70
CA TRP A 63 11.27 5.52 -9.75
C TRP A 63 11.30 6.20 -8.37
N ARG A 64 11.23 7.54 -8.31
CA ARG A 64 11.16 8.29 -7.04
C ARG A 64 9.83 8.06 -6.34
N LEU A 65 8.74 8.03 -7.10
CA LEU A 65 7.41 7.70 -6.59
C LEU A 65 7.38 6.28 -6.03
N GLY A 66 8.01 5.33 -6.72
CA GLY A 66 8.16 3.96 -6.27
C GLY A 66 8.94 3.85 -4.96
N LEU A 67 10.09 4.51 -4.85
CA LEU A 67 10.88 4.54 -3.61
C LEU A 67 10.15 5.19 -2.45
N LEU A 68 9.42 6.29 -2.68
CA LEU A 68 8.61 6.92 -1.64
C LEU A 68 7.48 6.01 -1.17
N ALA A 69 6.76 5.38 -2.09
CA ALA A 69 5.69 4.44 -1.75
C ALA A 69 6.22 3.24 -0.97
N LEU A 70 7.35 2.67 -1.40
CA LEU A 70 8.02 1.57 -0.72
C LEU A 70 8.50 1.99 0.67
N GLY A 71 9.15 3.16 0.80
CA GLY A 71 9.59 3.70 2.08
C GLY A 71 8.42 3.94 3.05
N LEU A 72 7.28 4.41 2.55
CA LEU A 72 6.07 4.56 3.36
C LEU A 72 5.50 3.21 3.80
N CYS A 73 5.45 2.20 2.93
CA CYS A 73 5.00 0.86 3.29
C CYS A 73 5.91 0.24 4.35
N VAL A 74 7.24 0.33 4.17
CA VAL A 74 8.23 -0.15 5.15
C VAL A 74 8.09 0.61 6.48
N ALA A 75 7.89 1.93 6.45
CA ALA A 75 7.68 2.70 7.68
C ALA A 75 6.39 2.29 8.42
N VAL A 76 5.31 2.04 7.69
CA VAL A 76 4.06 1.53 8.26
C VAL A 76 4.28 0.15 8.87
N GLU A 77 4.99 -0.73 8.19
CA GLU A 77 5.28 -2.09 8.66
C GLU A 77 6.21 -2.08 9.89
N LEU A 78 7.27 -1.26 9.88
CA LEU A 78 8.13 -1.03 11.04
C LEU A 78 7.37 -0.41 12.21
N SER A 79 6.38 0.44 11.94
CA SER A 79 5.54 1.00 13.00
C SER A 79 4.83 -0.11 13.78
N GLN A 80 4.51 -1.25 13.15
CA GLN A 80 3.81 -2.37 13.79
C GLN A 80 4.66 -3.04 14.89
N LEU A 81 6.00 -2.96 14.79
CA LEU A 81 6.91 -3.40 15.84
C LEU A 81 6.98 -2.41 17.03
N TYR A 82 6.47 -1.20 16.86
CA TYR A 82 6.43 -0.17 17.89
C TYR A 82 5.08 -0.19 18.62
N HIS A 83 5.10 -0.69 19.85
CA HIS A 83 3.93 -0.81 20.73
C HIS A 83 3.86 0.36 21.71
N ALA A 84 3.49 1.53 21.20
CA ALA A 84 3.17 2.67 22.03
C ALA A 84 1.65 2.76 22.28
N PRO A 85 1.18 3.04 23.51
CA PRO A 85 -0.24 3.07 23.84
C PRO A 85 -1.07 4.00 22.95
N TRP A 86 -0.49 5.14 22.53
CA TRP A 86 -1.14 6.09 21.62
C TRP A 86 -1.25 5.55 20.19
N LEU A 87 -0.26 4.78 19.72
CA LEU A 87 -0.24 4.20 18.38
C LEU A 87 -1.20 3.02 18.30
N ASP A 88 -1.24 2.21 19.35
CA ASP A 88 -2.18 1.10 19.47
C ASP A 88 -3.63 1.60 19.62
N ALA A 89 -3.86 2.74 20.30
CA ALA A 89 -5.17 3.40 20.33
C ALA A 89 -5.62 3.84 18.92
N ILE A 90 -4.70 4.32 18.07
CA ILE A 90 -5.00 4.64 16.67
C ILE A 90 -5.34 3.37 15.90
N ARG A 91 -4.55 2.29 16.04
CA ARG A 91 -4.81 0.98 15.39
C ARG A 91 -6.12 0.34 15.83
N ALA A 92 -6.56 0.60 17.05
CA ALA A 92 -7.85 0.11 17.54
C ALA A 92 -9.04 0.69 16.76
N THR A 93 -8.86 1.85 16.10
CA THR A 93 -9.87 2.42 15.21
C THR A 93 -9.89 1.72 13.85
N THR A 94 -11.07 1.63 13.22
CA THR A 94 -11.22 1.04 11.88
C THR A 94 -10.35 1.75 10.84
N LEU A 95 -10.26 3.08 10.92
CA LEU A 95 -9.42 3.88 10.03
C LEU A 95 -7.94 3.61 10.26
N GLY A 96 -7.49 3.57 11.50
CA GLY A 96 -6.10 3.27 11.84
C GLY A 96 -5.68 1.88 11.38
N ARG A 97 -6.55 0.87 11.50
CA ARG A 97 -6.32 -0.48 10.95
C ARG A 97 -6.19 -0.51 9.43
N LEU A 98 -6.99 0.29 8.73
CA LEU A 98 -6.93 0.39 7.26
C LEU A 98 -5.66 1.10 6.78
N VAL A 99 -5.20 2.11 7.53
CA VAL A 99 -4.03 2.91 7.16
C VAL A 99 -2.72 2.29 7.64
N LEU A 100 -2.66 1.77 8.86
CA LEU A 100 -1.44 1.25 9.48
C LEU A 100 -1.28 -0.28 9.34
N GLY A 101 -2.31 -0.97 8.86
CA GLY A 101 -2.34 -2.43 8.79
C GLY A 101 -2.48 -3.10 10.17
N SER A 102 -2.73 -4.40 10.16
CA SER A 102 -2.86 -5.24 11.36
C SER A 102 -2.13 -6.58 11.27
N GLY A 103 -1.31 -6.77 10.24
CA GLY A 103 -0.54 -7.99 10.03
C GLY A 103 0.82 -7.63 9.44
N PHE A 104 1.87 -8.19 10.05
CA PHE A 104 3.25 -8.11 9.60
C PHE A 104 3.55 -9.42 8.86
N LEU A 105 3.82 -9.36 7.55
CA LEU A 105 4.21 -10.52 6.76
C LEU A 105 5.72 -10.46 6.54
N TRP A 106 6.47 -11.12 7.43
CA TRP A 106 7.93 -11.29 7.38
C TRP A 106 8.46 -11.78 6.01
N SER A 107 7.60 -12.35 5.17
CA SER A 107 7.91 -12.82 3.82
C SER A 107 8.41 -11.72 2.89
N ASP A 108 7.97 -10.47 3.06
CA ASP A 108 8.37 -9.38 2.16
C ASP A 108 9.81 -8.91 2.46
N LEU A 109 10.20 -8.91 3.74
CA LEU A 109 11.56 -8.56 4.16
C LEU A 109 12.61 -9.61 3.74
N ALA A 110 12.24 -10.89 3.75
CA ALA A 110 13.12 -11.99 3.32
C ALA A 110 13.36 -12.00 1.80
N CYS A 111 12.36 -11.62 1.00
CA CYS A 111 12.49 -11.58 -0.46
C CYS A 111 13.41 -10.43 -0.92
N TYR A 112 13.38 -9.26 -0.24
CA TYR A 112 14.33 -8.17 -0.48
C TYR A 112 15.76 -8.50 -0.06
N ALA A 113 15.96 -9.31 0.98
CA ALA A 113 17.30 -9.69 1.45
C ALA A 113 17.99 -10.71 0.53
N VAL A 114 17.24 -11.60 -0.12
CA VAL A 114 17.80 -12.65 -1.00
C VAL A 114 17.91 -12.19 -2.46
N GLY A 115 17.08 -11.25 -2.91
CA GLY A 115 17.08 -10.75 -4.28
C GLY A 115 18.15 -9.70 -4.61
N VAL A 116 18.93 -9.25 -3.62
CA VAL A 116 20.09 -8.34 -3.79
C VAL A 116 21.40 -9.14 -3.81
N GLY A 117 21.36 -10.31 -4.46
CA GLY A 117 22.53 -11.12 -4.83
C GLY A 117 22.83 -10.98 -6.31
#